data_AF-A0A1J9QEH6-F1
#
_entry.id   AF-A0A1J9QEH6-F1
#
_cell.length_a   1.000
_cell.length_b   1.000
_cell.length_c   1.000
_cell.angle_alpha   90.00
_cell.angle_beta   90.00
_cell.angle_gamma   90.00
#
_symmetry.space_group_name_H-M   'P 1'
#
loop_
_entity.id
_entity.type
_entity.pdbx_description
1 polymer ?
#
loop_
_entity_poly.entity_id
_entity_poly.type
_entity_poly.pdbx_seq_one_letter_code
_entity_poly.pdbx_strand_id
1 'polypeptide(L)'
;SAPKNGFLSTVKAQTLCNSYDLSIFPDRARHRKIYDLMLVSTELDWLEKPKPLHFKENFARFAPLQSQILYHNLDISNLGSNSTWERESFLRNGLFDSVFPSLVGDAEPSLNDVILVSDIDEIPRPSTLTVLRNCAFPERVTLRSRFFYYSFQWQHVGDKWHHPQATFYQGPEKTIKPEDLRMGGGALDLWNASWHCNSCFSAVAEMAKKLESISHTEYNKPERQLYKRVQSDYDAPQYVKENKERFSYMLDRDAENANFKDYTSE
;
A
#
# COMPACT_ATOMS: atom_id res chain seq x y z
N SER A 1 1.22 18.24 23.52
CA SER A 1 0.21 17.22 23.89
C SER A 1 -0.27 16.53 22.63
N ALA A 2 -0.20 15.20 22.56
CA ALA A 2 -0.84 14.46 21.47
C ALA A 2 -2.36 14.72 21.55
N PRO A 3 -3.03 14.98 20.43
CA PRO A 3 -4.46 15.28 20.46
C PRO A 3 -5.27 14.08 20.94
N LYS A 4 -6.25 14.32 21.82
CA LYS A 4 -7.05 13.30 22.53
C LYS A 4 -7.67 12.23 21.62
N ASN A 5 -7.94 12.54 20.35
CA ASN A 5 -8.62 11.65 19.39
C ASN A 5 -7.84 11.47 18.07
N GLY A 6 -6.53 11.74 18.03
CA GLY A 6 -5.70 11.58 16.82
C GLY A 6 -5.91 12.62 15.70
N PHE A 7 -6.74 13.63 15.93
CA PHE A 7 -6.97 14.77 15.02
C PHE A 7 -6.06 15.96 15.32
N LEU A 8 -5.70 16.75 14.31
CA LEU A 8 -5.08 18.05 14.55
C LEU A 8 -6.07 19.01 15.25
N SER A 9 -5.56 20.07 15.89
CA SER A 9 -6.41 21.18 16.35
C SER A 9 -7.16 21.78 15.16
N THR A 10 -8.38 22.29 15.35
CA THR A 10 -9.21 22.85 14.27
C THR A 10 -8.48 23.87 13.40
N VAL A 11 -7.70 24.78 14.00
CA VAL A 11 -6.89 25.77 13.25
C VAL A 11 -5.88 25.08 12.32
N LYS A 12 -5.06 24.16 12.86
CA LYS A 12 -4.09 23.38 12.06
C LYS A 12 -4.76 22.51 11.00
N ALA A 13 -5.92 21.91 11.31
CA ALA A 13 -6.69 21.15 10.35
C ALA A 13 -7.23 22.04 9.22
N GLN A 14 -7.74 23.24 9.54
CA GLN A 14 -8.18 24.21 8.53
C GLN A 14 -7.04 24.57 7.58
N THR A 15 -5.89 24.95 8.14
CA THR A 15 -4.72 25.31 7.34
C THR A 15 -4.27 24.14 6.46
N LEU A 16 -4.23 22.93 7.00
CA LEU A 16 -3.88 21.73 6.25
C LEU A 16 -4.88 21.45 5.13
N CYS A 17 -6.18 21.41 5.42
CA CYS A 17 -7.17 21.04 4.42
C CYS A 17 -7.29 22.10 3.31
N ASN A 18 -7.18 23.38 3.67
CA ASN A 18 -7.16 24.48 2.69
C ASN A 18 -5.98 24.36 1.71
N SER A 19 -4.83 23.82 2.12
CA SER A 19 -3.71 23.64 1.18
C SER A 19 -3.96 22.55 0.12
N TYR A 20 -5.04 21.79 0.26
CA TYR A 20 -5.51 20.79 -0.71
C TYR A 20 -6.88 21.16 -1.30
N ASP A 21 -7.36 22.39 -1.08
CA ASP A 21 -8.70 22.84 -1.47
C ASP A 21 -9.83 21.98 -0.88
N LEU A 22 -9.60 21.43 0.32
CA LEU A 22 -10.55 20.61 1.06
C LEU A 22 -11.06 21.35 2.31
N SER A 23 -12.27 21.00 2.72
CA SER A 23 -12.80 21.41 4.02
C SER A 23 -12.33 20.46 5.14
N ILE A 24 -12.41 20.93 6.38
CA ILE A 24 -12.14 20.08 7.54
C ILE A 24 -13.17 18.97 7.62
N PHE A 25 -12.75 17.76 7.96
CA PHE A 25 -13.65 16.67 8.30
C PHE A 25 -14.53 17.05 9.51
N PRO A 26 -15.88 17.07 9.37
CA PRO A 26 -16.76 17.69 10.37
C PRO A 26 -16.93 16.84 11.64
N ASP A 27 -16.98 15.52 11.55
CA ASP A 27 -17.14 14.65 12.73
C ASP A 27 -15.80 14.41 13.43
N ARG A 28 -15.48 15.27 14.40
CA ARG A 28 -14.22 15.20 15.15
C ARG A 28 -14.39 14.68 16.57
N ALA A 29 -15.59 14.20 16.92
CA ALA A 29 -15.91 13.74 18.27
C ALA A 29 -15.26 12.38 18.58
N ARG A 30 -15.19 11.50 17.57
CA ARG A 30 -14.60 10.17 17.65
C ARG A 30 -13.32 10.06 16.81
N HIS A 31 -12.38 9.19 17.18
CA HIS A 31 -11.21 8.94 16.35
C HIS A 31 -11.63 8.41 14.96
N ARG A 32 -11.19 9.07 13.89
CA ARG A 32 -11.39 8.59 12.51
C ARG A 32 -10.29 7.57 12.17
N LYS A 33 -10.69 6.30 12.10
CA LYS A 33 -9.78 5.19 11.80
C LYS A 33 -9.36 5.23 10.33
N ILE A 34 -8.19 4.65 10.05
CA ILE A 34 -7.72 4.40 8.70
C ILE A 34 -7.41 2.91 8.62
N TYR A 35 -8.09 2.22 7.72
CA TYR A 35 -7.85 0.81 7.40
C TYR A 35 -7.06 0.77 6.09
N ASP A 36 -5.93 0.06 6.10
CA ASP A 36 -5.15 -0.20 4.89
C ASP A 36 -5.33 -1.67 4.49
N LEU A 37 -6.02 -1.88 3.37
CA LEU A 37 -6.41 -3.17 2.86
C LEU A 37 -5.37 -3.62 1.85
N MET A 38 -4.54 -4.58 2.25
CA MET A 38 -3.45 -5.13 1.44
C MET A 38 -3.65 -6.62 1.20
N LEU A 39 -3.47 -7.05 -0.05
CA LEU A 39 -3.39 -8.47 -0.38
C LEU A 39 -1.93 -8.93 -0.22
N VAL A 40 -1.68 -9.85 0.72
CA VAL A 40 -0.31 -10.27 1.06
C VAL A 40 0.14 -11.54 0.34
N SER A 41 -0.78 -12.47 0.09
CA SER A 41 -0.51 -13.70 -0.67
C SER A 41 -1.80 -14.46 -0.94
N THR A 42 -1.79 -15.27 -2.00
CA THR A 42 -2.83 -16.29 -2.25
C THR A 42 -2.31 -17.65 -1.80
N GLU A 43 -3.20 -18.50 -1.28
CA GLU A 43 -2.86 -19.88 -0.88
C GLU A 43 -2.44 -20.77 -2.05
N LEU A 44 -2.73 -20.36 -3.28
CA LEU A 44 -2.47 -21.13 -4.49
C LEU A 44 -1.54 -20.36 -5.45
N ASP A 45 -0.62 -21.07 -6.10
CA ASP A 45 0.07 -20.58 -7.29
C ASP A 45 -0.81 -20.68 -8.54
N TRP A 46 -0.28 -20.20 -9.66
CA TRP A 46 -0.97 -20.26 -10.95
C TRP A 46 -1.15 -21.70 -11.47
N LEU A 47 -0.51 -22.68 -10.84
CA LEU A 47 -0.64 -24.13 -11.07
C LEU A 47 -1.52 -24.82 -10.00
N GLU A 48 -2.23 -24.05 -9.16
CA GLU A 48 -3.07 -24.56 -8.06
C GLU A 48 -2.30 -25.37 -7.00
N LYS A 49 -0.99 -25.15 -6.88
CA LYS A 49 -0.20 -25.73 -5.80
C LYS A 49 -0.30 -24.87 -4.54
N PRO A 50 -0.39 -25.49 -3.35
CA PRO A 50 -0.31 -24.76 -2.09
C PRO A 50 0.97 -23.93 -2.01
N LYS A 51 0.81 -22.62 -1.83
CA LYS A 51 1.91 -21.71 -1.51
C LYS A 51 2.10 -21.66 0.00
N PRO A 52 3.34 -21.68 0.50
CA PRO A 52 3.61 -21.37 1.90
C PRO A 52 3.09 -19.97 2.22
N LEU A 53 2.28 -19.87 3.27
CA LEU A 53 1.75 -18.61 3.77
C LEU A 53 2.84 -17.89 4.58
N HIS A 54 3.85 -17.37 3.86
CA HIS A 54 5.04 -16.79 4.46
C HIS A 54 4.74 -15.72 5.52
N PHE A 55 3.69 -14.92 5.31
CA PHE A 55 3.27 -13.93 6.29
C PHE A 55 2.83 -14.56 7.61
N LYS A 56 1.98 -15.60 7.54
CA LYS A 56 1.49 -16.35 8.70
C LYS A 56 2.63 -17.05 9.43
N GLU A 57 3.54 -17.70 8.70
CA GLU A 57 4.72 -18.38 9.24
C GLU A 57 5.68 -17.41 9.95
N ASN A 58 5.72 -16.15 9.52
CA ASN A 58 6.63 -15.13 10.02
C ASN A 58 5.94 -14.06 10.90
N PHE A 59 4.70 -14.28 11.32
CA PHE A 59 3.88 -13.28 12.01
C PHE A 59 4.53 -12.75 13.31
N ALA A 60 5.37 -13.57 13.97
CA ALA A 60 6.14 -13.18 15.15
C ALA A 60 7.09 -12.00 14.89
N ARG A 61 7.58 -11.82 13.65
CA ARG A 61 8.45 -10.69 13.27
C ARG A 61 7.73 -9.34 13.33
N PHE A 62 6.39 -9.35 13.39
CA PHE A 62 5.55 -8.17 13.46
C PHE A 62 5.03 -7.89 14.87
N ALA A 63 5.57 -8.56 15.90
CA ALA A 63 5.15 -8.39 17.31
C ALA A 63 4.90 -6.92 17.74
N PRO A 64 5.75 -5.94 17.39
CA PRO A 64 5.52 -4.53 17.76
C PRO A 64 4.27 -3.90 17.13
N LEU A 65 3.75 -4.47 16.03
CA LEU A 65 2.61 -3.98 15.25
C LEU A 65 1.42 -4.93 15.28
N GLN A 66 1.48 -6.06 15.99
CA GLN A 66 0.45 -7.11 15.95
C GLN A 66 -0.95 -6.60 16.29
N SER A 67 -1.09 -5.67 17.23
CA SER A 67 -2.38 -5.07 17.59
C SER A 67 -3.00 -4.20 16.49
N GLN A 68 -2.23 -3.84 15.46
CA GLN A 68 -2.67 -3.04 14.32
C GLN A 68 -2.90 -3.90 13.06
N ILE A 69 -2.58 -5.20 13.12
CA ILE A 69 -2.67 -6.08 11.96
C ILE A 69 -3.90 -6.97 12.09
N LEU A 70 -4.82 -6.80 11.14
CA LEU A 70 -5.98 -7.68 10.95
C LEU A 70 -5.65 -8.65 9.83
N TYR A 71 -5.34 -9.90 10.18
CA TYR A 71 -5.03 -10.94 9.20
C TYR A 71 -6.22 -11.87 9.01
N HIS A 72 -6.65 -12.01 7.76
CA HIS A 72 -7.70 -12.93 7.37
C HIS A 72 -7.22 -13.78 6.20
N ASN A 73 -7.53 -15.07 6.25
CA ASN A 73 -7.22 -16.01 5.19
C ASN A 73 -8.51 -16.35 4.45
N LEU A 74 -8.51 -16.15 3.13
CA LEU A 74 -9.65 -16.40 2.28
C LEU A 74 -9.51 -17.79 1.65
N ASP A 75 -10.52 -18.62 1.84
CA ASP A 75 -10.63 -19.89 1.12
C ASP A 75 -10.95 -19.62 -0.35
N ILE A 76 -10.01 -19.97 -1.23
CA ILE A 76 -10.11 -19.80 -2.68
C ILE A 76 -10.30 -21.13 -3.42
N SER A 77 -10.52 -22.23 -2.70
CA SER A 77 -10.68 -23.57 -3.30
C SER A 77 -11.79 -23.64 -4.34
N ASN A 78 -12.85 -22.85 -4.17
CA ASN A 78 -14.00 -22.79 -5.08
C ASN A 78 -13.78 -21.87 -6.30
N LEU A 79 -12.63 -21.20 -6.42
CA LEU A 79 -12.35 -20.29 -7.54
C LEU A 79 -11.82 -21.00 -8.79
N GLY A 80 -11.70 -22.34 -8.76
CA GLY A 80 -11.57 -23.24 -9.92
C GLY A 80 -10.89 -22.67 -11.17
N SER A 81 -11.51 -22.79 -12.34
CA SER A 81 -10.98 -22.36 -13.63
C SER A 81 -11.04 -20.84 -13.91
N ASN A 82 -11.23 -19.99 -12.90
CA ASN A 82 -11.36 -18.55 -13.09
C ASN A 82 -10.06 -17.95 -13.64
N SER A 83 -10.20 -16.90 -14.44
CA SER A 83 -9.07 -16.12 -14.93
C SER A 83 -8.30 -15.46 -13.78
N THR A 84 -7.03 -15.09 -14.03
CA THR A 84 -6.20 -14.37 -13.05
C THR A 84 -6.90 -13.10 -12.55
N TRP A 85 -7.56 -12.37 -13.44
CA TRP A 85 -8.30 -11.14 -13.11
C TRP A 85 -9.52 -11.39 -12.23
N GLU A 86 -10.29 -12.45 -12.50
CA GLU A 86 -11.45 -12.80 -11.66
C GLU A 86 -11.02 -13.26 -10.27
N ARG A 87 -9.92 -14.01 -10.17
CA ARG A 87 -9.34 -14.40 -8.87
C ARG A 87 -8.86 -13.17 -8.10
N GLU A 88 -8.18 -12.24 -8.76
CA GLU A 88 -7.70 -11.00 -8.15
C GLU A 88 -8.85 -10.10 -7.68
N SER A 89 -9.88 -9.94 -8.51
CA SER A 89 -11.10 -9.20 -8.16
C SER A 89 -11.79 -9.79 -6.91
N PHE A 90 -11.97 -11.12 -6.87
CA PHE A 90 -12.54 -11.80 -5.72
C PHE A 90 -11.71 -11.58 -4.45
N LEU A 91 -10.39 -11.73 -4.54
CA LEU A 91 -9.47 -11.57 -3.42
C LEU A 91 -9.46 -10.14 -2.89
N ARG A 92 -9.42 -9.14 -3.78
CA ARG A 92 -9.48 -7.73 -3.41
C ARG A 92 -10.79 -7.41 -2.70
N ASN A 93 -11.93 -7.86 -3.24
CA ASN A 93 -13.22 -7.62 -2.59
C ASN A 93 -13.37 -8.38 -1.26
N GLY A 94 -12.77 -9.56 -1.13
CA GLY A 94 -12.73 -10.32 0.13
C GLY A 94 -12.03 -9.56 1.27
N LEU A 95 -11.10 -8.64 0.99
CA LEU A 95 -10.52 -7.74 1.98
C LEU A 95 -11.59 -6.85 2.66
N PHE A 96 -12.69 -6.58 1.99
CA PHE A 96 -13.83 -5.87 2.55
C PHE A 96 -14.92 -6.84 3.02
N ASP A 97 -15.37 -7.73 2.13
CA ASP A 97 -16.57 -8.55 2.32
C ASP A 97 -16.40 -9.64 3.37
N SER A 98 -15.16 -10.10 3.64
CA SER A 98 -14.89 -11.10 4.67
C SER A 98 -14.30 -10.47 5.93
N VAL A 99 -13.39 -9.50 5.79
CA VAL A 99 -12.72 -8.90 6.95
C VAL A 99 -13.68 -8.02 7.75
N PHE A 100 -14.32 -7.03 7.13
CA PHE A 100 -15.09 -6.02 7.88
C PHE A 100 -16.26 -6.62 8.67
N PRO A 101 -17.04 -7.57 8.14
CA PRO A 101 -18.08 -8.24 8.93
C PRO A 101 -17.56 -9.05 10.11
N SER A 102 -16.29 -9.48 10.09
CA SER A 102 -15.66 -10.20 11.20
C SER A 102 -15.15 -9.30 12.33
N LEU A 103 -15.06 -7.98 12.10
CA LEU A 103 -14.54 -7.03 13.08
C LEU A 103 -15.62 -6.69 14.10
N VAL A 104 -15.24 -6.68 15.38
CA VAL A 104 -16.15 -6.40 16.49
C VAL A 104 -15.58 -5.33 17.42
N GLY A 105 -16.47 -4.58 18.07
CA GLY A 105 -16.09 -3.56 19.04
C GLY A 105 -15.24 -2.44 18.42
N ASP A 106 -14.14 -2.07 19.06
CA ASP A 106 -13.29 -0.96 18.60
C ASP A 106 -12.68 -1.17 17.21
N ALA A 107 -12.60 -2.42 16.74
CA ALA A 107 -12.12 -2.75 15.40
C ALA A 107 -13.17 -2.53 14.30
N GLU A 108 -14.46 -2.42 14.62
CA GLU A 108 -15.55 -2.32 13.64
C GLU A 108 -15.52 -0.97 12.89
N PRO A 109 -15.59 -0.96 11.54
CA PRO A 109 -15.55 0.29 10.79
C PRO A 109 -16.77 1.15 11.10
N SER A 110 -16.54 2.44 11.32
CA SER A 110 -17.59 3.43 11.54
C SER A 110 -17.74 4.35 10.33
N LEU A 111 -18.93 4.93 10.14
CA LEU A 111 -19.20 5.80 8.99
C LEU A 111 -18.14 6.92 8.84
N ASN A 112 -17.62 7.07 7.63
CA ASN A 112 -16.54 7.97 7.24
C ASN A 112 -15.12 7.58 7.71
N ASP A 113 -14.91 6.44 8.37
CA ASP A 113 -13.56 5.91 8.54
C ASP A 113 -12.90 5.72 7.17
N VAL A 114 -11.61 5.98 7.09
CA VAL A 114 -10.87 5.94 5.82
C VAL A 114 -10.54 4.51 5.47
N ILE A 115 -10.74 4.16 4.21
CA ILE A 115 -10.32 2.88 3.64
C ILE A 115 -9.29 3.20 2.58
N LEU A 116 -8.12 2.62 2.70
CA LEU A 116 -7.05 2.66 1.73
C LEU A 116 -6.90 1.26 1.13
N VAL A 117 -6.69 1.18 -0.17
CA VAL A 117 -6.38 -0.08 -0.85
C VAL A 117 -5.03 0.09 -1.52
N SER A 118 -4.05 -0.69 -1.06
CA SER A 118 -2.64 -0.56 -1.43
C SER A 118 -1.99 -1.93 -1.63
N ASP A 119 -0.90 -1.96 -2.38
CA ASP A 119 0.02 -3.11 -2.42
C ASP A 119 1.13 -2.95 -1.37
N ILE A 120 1.82 -4.04 -1.03
CA ILE A 120 2.90 -4.03 -0.01
C ILE A 120 4.02 -3.05 -0.37
N ASP A 121 4.26 -2.84 -1.67
CA ASP A 121 5.26 -1.92 -2.19
C ASP A 121 4.73 -0.48 -2.37
N GLU A 122 3.47 -0.21 -2.03
CA GLU A 122 2.81 1.10 -2.04
C GLU A 122 2.66 1.64 -0.61
N ILE A 123 3.51 2.60 -0.24
CA ILE A 123 3.63 3.08 1.14
C ILE A 123 3.13 4.53 1.21
N PRO A 124 1.92 4.79 1.77
CA PRO A 124 1.43 6.15 1.97
C PRO A 124 2.36 6.96 2.88
N ARG A 125 2.49 8.25 2.58
CA ARG A 125 3.23 9.16 3.46
C ARG A 125 2.46 9.43 4.74
N PRO A 126 3.14 9.60 5.89
CA PRO A 126 2.49 10.02 7.14
C PRO A 126 1.70 11.34 7.01
N SER A 127 2.20 12.27 6.19
CA SER A 127 1.48 13.53 5.88
C SER A 127 0.16 13.28 5.15
N THR A 128 0.13 12.31 4.23
CA THR A 128 -1.09 11.92 3.50
C THR A 128 -2.11 11.30 4.43
N LEU A 129 -1.69 10.41 5.33
CA LEU A 129 -2.58 9.86 6.35
C LEU A 129 -3.13 10.97 7.27
N THR A 130 -2.35 12.03 7.50
CA THR A 130 -2.81 13.20 8.25
C THR A 130 -3.90 13.97 7.50
N VAL A 131 -3.76 14.14 6.17
CA VAL A 131 -4.79 14.75 5.31
C VAL A 131 -6.05 13.90 5.31
N LEU A 132 -5.94 12.61 4.99
CA LEU A 132 -7.08 11.69 4.95
C LEU A 132 -7.81 11.61 6.29
N ARG A 133 -7.08 11.72 7.41
CA ARG A 133 -7.73 11.77 8.72
C ARG A 133 -8.46 13.09 8.95
N ASN A 134 -7.88 14.22 8.60
CA ASN A 134 -8.37 15.54 9.03
C ASN A 134 -9.31 16.25 8.06
N CYS A 135 -9.34 15.87 6.79
CA CYS A 135 -10.05 16.58 5.73
C CYS A 135 -11.25 15.80 5.21
N ALA A 136 -12.29 16.51 4.80
CA ALA A 136 -13.38 15.95 4.03
C ALA A 136 -12.91 15.86 2.57
N PHE A 137 -12.88 14.65 2.03
CA PHE A 137 -12.39 14.35 0.69
C PHE A 137 -13.49 13.60 -0.11
N PRO A 138 -13.48 13.65 -1.46
CA PRO A 138 -14.51 13.00 -2.26
C PRO A 138 -14.44 11.47 -2.14
N GLU A 139 -15.49 10.77 -2.59
CA GLU A 139 -15.61 9.31 -2.42
C GLU A 139 -14.40 8.51 -2.94
N ARG A 140 -13.69 9.04 -3.94
CA ARG A 140 -12.49 8.42 -4.50
C ARG A 140 -11.33 9.41 -4.59
N VAL A 141 -10.22 9.05 -3.95
CA VAL A 141 -8.97 9.82 -3.95
C VAL A 141 -7.84 8.95 -4.45
N THR A 142 -7.08 9.45 -5.41
CA THR A 142 -5.86 8.82 -5.90
C THR A 142 -4.64 9.40 -5.21
N LEU A 143 -3.85 8.55 -4.55
CA LEU A 143 -2.62 8.93 -3.88
C LEU A 143 -1.47 8.75 -4.87
N ARG A 144 -1.15 9.81 -5.65
CA ARG A 144 -0.10 9.73 -6.67
C ARG A 144 1.24 9.43 -6.01
N SER A 145 1.79 8.25 -6.33
CA SER A 145 3.03 7.76 -5.76
C SER A 145 4.24 8.21 -6.55
N ARG A 146 5.31 8.56 -5.82
CA ARG A 146 6.64 8.57 -6.44
C ARG A 146 7.07 7.13 -6.66
N PHE A 147 7.31 6.81 -7.93
CA PHE A 147 7.58 5.45 -8.37
C PHE A 147 9.08 5.20 -8.53
N PHE A 148 9.56 4.10 -7.98
CA PHE A 148 10.95 3.67 -7.95
C PHE A 148 11.09 2.21 -8.38
N TYR A 149 12.25 1.88 -8.95
CA TYR A 149 12.62 0.52 -9.33
C TYR A 149 13.87 0.09 -8.55
N TYR A 150 13.93 -1.16 -8.09
CA TYR A 150 15.11 -1.80 -7.46
C TYR A 150 15.55 -1.23 -6.09
N SER A 151 15.52 0.09 -5.93
CA SER A 151 15.82 0.86 -4.71
C SER A 151 15.28 2.29 -4.84
N PHE A 152 15.26 3.05 -3.75
CA PHE A 152 14.90 4.48 -3.74
C PHE A 152 15.92 5.38 -4.47
N GLN A 153 16.99 4.81 -5.04
CA GLN A 153 17.95 5.53 -5.88
C GLN A 153 17.46 5.71 -7.32
N TRP A 154 16.58 4.85 -7.81
CA TRP A 154 16.19 4.80 -9.21
C TRP A 154 14.72 5.15 -9.38
N GLN A 155 14.47 6.43 -9.62
CA GLN A 155 13.11 6.95 -9.77
C GLN A 155 12.64 6.78 -11.22
N HIS A 156 11.43 6.27 -11.41
CA HIS A 156 10.76 6.22 -12.71
C HIS A 156 10.69 7.62 -13.36
N VAL A 157 10.91 7.64 -14.68
CA VAL A 157 10.74 8.78 -15.57
C VAL A 157 9.45 8.58 -16.36
N GLY A 158 8.47 9.43 -16.09
CA GLY A 158 7.14 9.33 -16.67
C GLY A 158 6.07 9.72 -15.65
N ASP A 159 4.87 9.22 -15.89
CA ASP A 159 3.69 9.46 -15.06
C ASP A 159 3.89 8.93 -13.65
N LYS A 160 3.25 9.59 -12.68
CA LYS A 160 3.22 9.10 -11.31
C LYS A 160 2.28 7.91 -11.21
N TRP A 161 2.72 6.92 -10.44
CA TRP A 161 1.92 5.74 -10.17
C TRP A 161 0.59 6.17 -9.51
N HIS A 162 -0.51 5.62 -10.01
CA HIS A 162 -1.87 6.07 -9.72
C HIS A 162 -2.53 5.30 -8.56
N HIS A 163 -1.71 4.62 -7.76
CA HIS A 163 -2.09 3.95 -6.54
C HIS A 163 -1.10 4.31 -5.41
N PRO A 164 -1.49 4.13 -4.14
CA PRO A 164 -2.75 3.55 -3.67
C PRO A 164 -3.95 4.48 -3.85
N GLN A 165 -5.16 3.96 -3.61
CA GLN A 165 -6.40 4.75 -3.66
C GLN A 165 -7.16 4.65 -2.35
N ALA A 166 -7.79 5.76 -1.97
CA ALA A 166 -8.57 5.88 -0.76
C ALA A 166 -10.05 6.19 -1.04
N THR A 167 -10.90 5.64 -0.18
CA THR A 167 -12.32 5.94 -0.05
C THR A 167 -12.65 6.05 1.44
N PHE A 168 -13.94 6.12 1.78
CA PHE A 168 -14.39 6.09 3.16
C PHE A 168 -15.57 5.13 3.34
N TYR A 169 -15.68 4.56 4.53
CA TYR A 169 -16.72 3.60 4.86
C TYR A 169 -18.11 4.27 4.90
N GLN A 170 -19.04 3.76 4.11
CA GLN A 170 -20.43 4.22 4.03
C GLN A 170 -21.43 3.12 4.40
N GLY A 171 -20.96 2.05 5.05
CA GLY A 171 -21.71 0.82 5.28
C GLY A 171 -21.44 -0.25 4.23
N PRO A 172 -21.89 -1.50 4.47
CA PRO A 172 -21.52 -2.65 3.65
C PRO A 172 -21.98 -2.54 2.19
N GLU A 173 -23.12 -1.89 1.95
CA GLU A 173 -23.75 -1.79 0.62
C GLU A 173 -23.30 -0.58 -0.20
N LYS A 174 -22.91 0.52 0.46
CA LYS A 174 -22.62 1.80 -0.21
C LYS A 174 -21.13 2.09 -0.36
N THR A 175 -20.27 1.38 0.36
CA THR A 175 -18.84 1.60 0.27
C THR A 175 -18.31 1.09 -1.06
N ILE A 176 -17.52 1.91 -1.77
CA ILE A 176 -16.78 1.46 -2.96
C ILE A 176 -15.88 0.29 -2.56
N LYS A 177 -16.08 -0.86 -3.21
CA LYS A 177 -15.34 -2.09 -2.92
C LYS A 177 -13.90 -2.00 -3.42
N PRO A 178 -12.94 -2.73 -2.83
CA PRO A 178 -11.53 -2.61 -3.20
C PRO A 178 -11.20 -2.81 -4.68
N GLU A 179 -11.86 -3.76 -5.37
CA GLU A 179 -11.64 -3.94 -6.81
C GLU A 179 -12.12 -2.73 -7.60
N ASP A 180 -13.35 -2.29 -7.39
CA ASP A 180 -13.88 -1.09 -8.03
C ASP A 180 -12.98 0.11 -7.71
N LEU A 181 -12.53 0.24 -6.46
CA LEU A 181 -11.63 1.30 -6.03
C LEU A 181 -10.31 1.30 -6.82
N ARG A 182 -9.72 0.13 -7.11
CA ARG A 182 -8.50 0.00 -7.91
C ARG A 182 -8.72 0.25 -9.41
N MET A 183 -9.88 -0.11 -9.95
CA MET A 183 -10.12 -0.05 -11.39
C MET A 183 -10.63 1.32 -11.88
N GLY A 184 -11.15 2.16 -10.99
CA GLY A 184 -11.67 3.49 -11.33
C GLY A 184 -10.71 4.64 -11.04
N GLY A 185 -10.79 5.72 -11.84
CA GLY A 185 -10.03 6.96 -11.62
C GLY A 185 -10.60 7.82 -10.49
N GLY A 186 -9.74 8.45 -9.69
CA GLY A 186 -10.14 9.31 -8.57
C GLY A 186 -10.73 10.66 -8.98
N ALA A 187 -11.65 11.17 -8.17
CA ALA A 187 -12.19 12.53 -8.31
C ALA A 187 -11.18 13.59 -7.83
N LEU A 188 -10.20 13.19 -7.02
CA LEU A 188 -9.12 14.03 -6.51
C LEU A 188 -7.79 13.27 -6.58
N ASP A 189 -6.75 13.95 -7.05
CA ASP A 189 -5.37 13.48 -7.02
C ASP A 189 -4.60 14.18 -5.89
N LEU A 190 -4.13 13.42 -4.91
CA LEU A 190 -3.14 13.89 -3.94
C LEU A 190 -1.74 13.62 -4.50
N TRP A 191 -1.04 14.69 -4.89
CA TRP A 191 0.31 14.58 -5.45
C TRP A 191 1.37 14.34 -4.38
N ASN A 192 2.36 13.52 -4.75
CA ASN A 192 3.44 13.12 -3.84
C ASN A 192 2.91 12.49 -2.54
N ALA A 193 1.82 11.72 -2.65
CA ALA A 193 1.08 11.24 -1.48
C ALA A 193 1.60 9.89 -0.95
N SER A 194 2.38 9.17 -1.74
CA SER A 194 2.85 7.83 -1.41
C SER A 194 4.18 7.53 -2.12
N TRP A 195 4.85 6.47 -1.68
CA TRP A 195 5.99 5.86 -2.36
C TRP A 195 5.53 4.56 -3.00
N HIS A 196 6.04 4.24 -4.20
CA HIS A 196 5.90 2.92 -4.80
C HIS A 196 7.29 2.39 -5.16
N CYS A 197 7.71 1.28 -4.56
CA CYS A 197 9.06 0.71 -4.73
C CYS A 197 8.99 -0.68 -5.38
N ASN A 198 8.84 -0.71 -6.71
CA ASN A 198 8.73 -1.97 -7.43
C ASN A 198 10.08 -2.68 -7.49
N SER A 199 10.06 -3.99 -7.24
CA SER A 199 11.25 -4.86 -7.24
C SER A 199 12.35 -4.46 -6.25
N CYS A 200 12.00 -3.78 -5.16
CA CYS A 200 12.94 -3.42 -4.10
C CYS A 200 13.20 -4.61 -3.15
N PHE A 201 13.78 -5.68 -3.69
CA PHE A 201 14.02 -6.96 -2.99
C PHE A 201 15.41 -7.09 -2.41
N SER A 202 15.56 -7.91 -1.38
CA SER A 202 16.83 -8.08 -0.67
C SER A 202 17.73 -9.15 -1.28
N ALA A 203 17.17 -10.03 -2.10
CA ALA A 203 17.86 -11.15 -2.72
C ALA A 203 17.72 -11.15 -4.24
N VAL A 204 18.74 -11.62 -4.95
CA VAL A 204 18.73 -11.80 -6.41
C VAL A 204 17.64 -12.79 -6.81
N ALA A 205 17.47 -13.87 -6.03
CA ALA A 205 16.43 -14.87 -6.27
C ALA A 205 15.00 -14.28 -6.26
N GLU A 206 14.73 -13.31 -5.39
CA GLU A 206 13.44 -12.61 -5.34
C GLU A 206 13.21 -11.76 -6.60
N MET A 207 14.27 -11.10 -7.08
CA MET A 207 14.20 -10.30 -8.31
C MET A 207 14.00 -11.17 -9.55
N ALA A 208 14.72 -12.29 -9.66
CA ALA A 208 14.52 -13.26 -10.73
C ALA A 208 13.08 -13.80 -10.74
N LYS A 209 12.57 -14.21 -9.58
CA LYS A 209 11.18 -14.68 -9.44
C LYS A 209 10.16 -13.62 -9.87
N LYS A 210 10.36 -12.34 -9.54
CA LYS A 210 9.48 -11.24 -9.97
C LYS A 210 9.49 -11.06 -11.49
N LEU A 211 10.65 -11.23 -12.14
CA LEU A 211 10.78 -11.15 -13.60
C LEU A 211 10.09 -12.33 -14.30
N GLU A 212 10.13 -13.53 -13.71
CA GLU A 212 9.41 -14.70 -14.20
C GLU A 212 7.89 -14.60 -13.97
N SER A 213 7.48 -13.95 -12.89
CA SER A 213 6.08 -13.86 -12.47
C SER A 213 5.38 -12.57 -12.88
N ILE A 214 5.83 -11.89 -13.95
CA ILE A 214 5.17 -10.67 -14.44
C ILE A 214 3.78 -11.04 -14.97
N SER A 215 2.76 -10.80 -14.14
CA SER A 215 1.35 -11.06 -14.46
C SER A 215 0.82 -10.16 -15.59
N HIS A 216 1.46 -9.01 -15.82
CA HIS A 216 1.08 -8.04 -16.83
C HIS A 216 2.19 -7.82 -17.85
N THR A 217 2.33 -8.78 -18.77
CA THR A 217 3.34 -8.74 -19.85
C THR A 217 3.19 -7.50 -20.74
N GLU A 218 2.00 -6.90 -20.79
CA GLU A 218 1.68 -5.65 -21.48
C GLU A 218 2.47 -4.42 -20.98
N TYR A 219 2.92 -4.44 -19.71
CA TYR A 219 3.78 -3.39 -19.15
C TYR A 219 5.27 -3.71 -19.28
N ASN A 220 5.64 -4.91 -19.73
CA ASN A 220 7.03 -5.34 -19.92
C ASN A 220 7.59 -4.88 -21.27
N LYS A 221 7.53 -3.56 -21.53
CA LYS A 221 8.16 -2.95 -22.72
C LYS A 221 9.42 -2.19 -22.27
N PRO A 222 10.60 -2.44 -22.87
CA PRO A 222 11.84 -1.75 -22.52
C PRO A 222 11.70 -0.22 -22.55
N GLU A 223 10.90 0.28 -23.49
CA GLU A 223 10.59 1.71 -23.69
C GLU A 223 9.83 2.35 -22.51
N ARG A 224 9.19 1.54 -21.65
CA ARG A 224 8.38 2.01 -20.50
C ARG A 224 9.13 1.96 -19.17
N GLN A 225 10.33 1.39 -19.14
CA GLN A 225 11.16 1.27 -17.93
C GLN A 225 12.29 2.31 -17.93
N LEU A 226 11.95 3.56 -18.25
CA LEU A 226 12.89 4.67 -18.09
C LEU A 226 12.94 5.06 -16.62
N TYR A 227 14.15 5.09 -16.08
CA TYR A 227 14.41 5.55 -14.71
C TYR A 227 15.66 6.43 -14.68
N LYS A 228 15.70 7.32 -13.70
CA LYS A 228 16.82 8.19 -13.45
C LYS A 228 17.33 8.00 -12.03
N ARG A 229 18.63 8.14 -11.88
CA ARG A 229 19.27 8.17 -10.58
C ARG A 229 18.93 9.48 -9.85
N VAL A 230 18.63 9.40 -8.57
CA VAL A 230 18.46 10.57 -7.67
C VAL A 230 19.55 10.56 -6.59
N GLN A 231 20.17 11.71 -6.28
CA GLN A 231 21.29 11.84 -5.33
C GLN A 231 20.86 12.07 -3.86
N SER A 232 21.86 12.02 -2.96
CA SER A 232 21.83 11.80 -1.50
C SER A 232 20.84 12.65 -0.69
N ASP A 233 19.62 12.13 -0.57
CA ASP A 233 18.70 12.19 0.58
C ASP A 233 17.43 11.45 0.13
N TYR A 234 17.62 10.18 -0.27
CA TYR A 234 16.62 9.40 -1.00
C TYR A 234 15.24 9.60 -0.38
N ASP A 235 14.31 10.05 -1.22
CA ASP A 235 12.92 10.23 -0.82
C ASP A 235 12.32 8.85 -0.56
N ALA A 236 12.56 8.38 0.65
CA ALA A 236 12.30 7.05 1.15
C ALA A 236 11.61 7.13 2.51
N PRO A 237 10.85 6.09 2.91
CA PRO A 237 10.23 6.01 4.21
C PRO A 237 11.24 6.23 5.34
N GLN A 238 10.86 7.03 6.35
CA GLN A 238 11.73 7.35 7.48
C GLN A 238 12.21 6.09 8.21
N TYR A 239 11.32 5.12 8.42
CA TYR A 239 11.66 3.82 9.03
C TYR A 239 12.76 3.07 8.25
N VAL A 240 12.73 3.09 6.91
CA VAL A 240 13.78 2.47 6.08
C VAL A 240 15.12 3.18 6.30
N LYS A 241 15.11 4.52 6.32
CA LYS A 241 16.31 5.34 6.54
C LYS A 241 16.90 5.19 7.95
N GLU A 242 16.08 4.92 8.96
CA GLU A 242 16.53 4.69 10.34
C GLU A 242 17.07 3.27 10.57
N ASN A 243 16.69 2.32 9.71
CA ASN A 243 17.05 0.90 9.83
C ASN A 243 17.96 0.46 8.66
N LYS A 244 18.97 1.29 8.33
CA LYS A 244 19.81 1.10 7.13
C LYS A 244 20.52 -0.25 7.07
N GLU A 245 20.98 -0.79 8.20
CA GLU A 245 21.62 -2.10 8.25
C GLU A 245 20.71 -3.22 7.74
N ARG A 246 19.41 -3.11 8.00
CA ARG A 246 18.40 -4.07 7.56
C ARG A 246 17.98 -3.85 6.10
N PHE A 247 17.93 -2.59 5.66
CA PHE A 247 17.34 -2.17 4.38
C PHE A 247 18.34 -1.50 3.43
N SER A 248 19.63 -1.82 3.53
CA SER A 248 20.69 -1.21 2.71
C SER A 248 20.37 -1.33 1.22
N TYR A 249 19.90 -2.49 0.77
CA TYR A 249 19.44 -2.74 -0.61
C TYR A 249 18.32 -1.81 -1.10
N MET A 250 17.51 -1.22 -0.22
CA MET A 250 16.48 -0.26 -0.63
C MET A 250 17.05 1.16 -0.77
N LEU A 251 18.20 1.45 -0.17
CA LEU A 251 18.78 2.79 -0.10
C LEU A 251 20.02 2.93 -0.98
N ASP A 252 20.75 1.84 -1.19
CA ASP A 252 22.04 1.83 -1.86
C ASP A 252 22.26 0.50 -2.59
N ARG A 253 22.57 0.58 -3.88
CA ARG A 253 22.87 -0.53 -4.80
C ARG A 253 24.25 -0.35 -5.45
N ASP A 254 25.05 0.61 -4.99
CA ASP A 254 26.34 0.95 -5.60
C ASP A 254 27.48 0.03 -5.18
N ALA A 255 27.33 -0.68 -4.06
CA ALA A 255 28.28 -1.73 -3.67
C ALA A 255 28.38 -2.79 -4.78
N GLU A 256 29.51 -3.48 -4.88
CA GLU A 256 29.76 -4.50 -5.92
C GLU A 256 28.70 -5.61 -5.90
N ASN A 257 28.25 -6.01 -4.71
CA ASN A 257 27.15 -6.96 -4.54
C ASN A 257 25.75 -6.34 -4.64
N ALA A 258 25.65 -5.06 -4.97
CA ALA A 258 24.44 -4.25 -4.96
C ALA A 258 23.61 -4.39 -3.66
N ASN A 259 24.28 -4.64 -2.53
CA ASN A 259 23.68 -4.95 -1.22
C ASN A 259 22.69 -6.14 -1.22
N PHE A 260 22.77 -7.06 -2.18
CA PHE A 260 22.03 -8.31 -2.12
C PHE A 260 22.56 -9.22 -1.01
N LYS A 261 21.64 -9.89 -0.30
CA LYS A 261 21.98 -10.78 0.82
C LYS A 261 22.52 -12.15 0.40
N ASP A 262 22.18 -12.56 -0.81
CA ASP A 262 22.49 -13.87 -1.41
C ASP A 262 23.56 -13.77 -2.51
N TYR A 263 24.21 -12.62 -2.65
CA TYR A 263 25.31 -12.42 -3.60
C TYR A 263 26.62 -12.16 -2.85
N THR A 264 27.55 -13.08 -3.01
CA THR A 264 28.95 -12.90 -2.61
C THR A 264 29.79 -12.78 -3.87
N SER A 265 30.59 -11.71 -3.98
CA SER A 265 31.62 -11.62 -5.01
C SER A 265 32.60 -12.78 -4.80
N GLU A 266 32.71 -13.67 -5.78
CA GLU A 266 33.75 -14.71 -5.81
C GLU A 266 35.16 -14.08 -5.92
#